data_AF-A0A3M1P665-F1
#
_entry.id   AF-A0A3M1P665-F1
#
_cell.length_a   1.000
_cell.length_b   1.000
_cell.length_c   1.000
_cell.angle_alpha   90.00
_cell.angle_beta   90.00
_cell.angle_gamma   90.00
#
_symmetry.space_group_name_H-M   'P 1'
#
loop_
_entity.id
_entity.type
_entity.pdbx_description
1 polymer ?
#
loop_
_entity_poly.entity_id
_entity_poly.type
_entity_poly.pdbx_seq_one_letter_code
_entity_poly.pdbx_strand_id
1 'polypeptide(L)'
;MPYTFLLLVTASFLLAWEASGRTRRPLVAAFSLLLFGGALVGHLVAGDSLLASVTGLAAEVGLGLLLAAGVMALRRAAATPFLLAGLLALAVAGILYGSRLLLGRTLATGEASLLLELGPDDDITEVQPLLSRFGARYERAFPSITPEADEDLAQTYLVFVSARHLDRLMEALRTDRENVDYVELNAQVRLTPPRAGATPAHDGPPVLEDDPLVDQQWALDAIGAHEAHALLVDRQPVRRARIAIVDTGVDGGHEDLQGVFHPSPAARDGHGHGTHCAGLAGAVTNNGLGMASLNWEGRFVEVAGYQALNDAGLGTLESIAQAILDATGDGADVISMSLGLRAPTPPRVLAEAIDYARRRGVIVVASAGNANEDARLHAPSNVEGVLVIAAVDAHLRKAGFSNTNTRLERPLAAPGVNILSLQPGGSYVAMSGTSMATPIVAGLIGVLRALAPELSDADVYALLHETGSDGPDTDRVGRLIDAGAAIRAVLAPSPAPAAPAPAP
;
A
#
# COMPACT_ATOMS: atom_id res chain seq x y z
N MET A 1 -22.29 -1.11 4.94
CA MET A 1 -23.71 -1.23 5.38
C MET A 1 -24.64 -0.12 4.82
N PRO A 2 -24.58 0.31 3.52
CA PRO A 2 -25.64 1.17 2.95
C PRO A 2 -26.68 0.41 2.07
N TYR A 3 -26.37 -0.80 1.61
CA TYR A 3 -27.12 -1.47 0.53
C TYR A 3 -28.47 -2.09 0.91
N THR A 4 -28.71 -2.37 2.19
CA THR A 4 -29.98 -2.98 2.67
C THR A 4 -31.14 -1.99 2.74
N PHE A 5 -30.85 -0.68 2.85
CA PHE A 5 -31.87 0.35 2.99
C PHE A 5 -32.64 0.59 1.67
N LEU A 6 -31.94 0.60 0.52
CA LEU A 6 -32.55 0.89 -0.77
C LEU A 6 -33.44 -0.25 -1.28
N LEU A 7 -33.04 -1.50 -1.03
CA LEU A 7 -33.85 -2.70 -1.34
C LEU A 7 -35.21 -2.67 -0.63
N LEU A 8 -35.22 -2.31 0.65
CA LEU A 8 -36.44 -2.22 1.44
C LEU A 8 -37.32 -1.04 1.00
N VAL A 9 -36.71 0.12 0.73
CA VAL A 9 -37.44 1.30 0.25
C VAL A 9 -38.09 1.05 -1.12
N THR A 10 -37.36 0.41 -2.04
CA THR A 10 -37.86 0.11 -3.41
C THR A 10 -38.99 -0.93 -3.37
N ALA A 11 -38.86 -1.97 -2.55
CA ALA A 11 -39.90 -2.98 -2.37
C ALA A 11 -41.17 -2.41 -1.70
N SER A 12 -41.02 -1.61 -0.64
CA SER A 12 -42.15 -0.94 0.03
C SER A 12 -42.84 0.09 -0.89
N PHE A 13 -42.08 0.74 -1.76
CA PHE A 13 -42.56 1.72 -2.71
C PHE A 13 -43.45 1.13 -3.83
N LEU A 14 -43.05 -0.01 -4.41
CA LEU A 14 -43.83 -0.67 -5.46
C LEU A 14 -45.15 -1.24 -4.93
N LEU A 15 -45.13 -1.73 -3.69
CA LEU A 15 -46.33 -2.14 -2.96
C LEU A 15 -47.27 -0.94 -2.68
N ALA A 16 -46.72 0.25 -2.41
CA ALA A 16 -47.50 1.47 -2.24
C ALA A 16 -48.06 2.02 -3.56
N TRP A 17 -47.33 1.89 -4.67
CA TRP A 17 -47.78 2.27 -6.01
C TRP A 17 -49.02 1.48 -6.44
N GLU A 18 -49.02 0.16 -6.24
CA GLU A 18 -50.15 -0.72 -6.56
C GLU A 18 -51.38 -0.43 -5.67
N ALA A 19 -51.16 -0.10 -4.40
CA ALA A 19 -52.22 0.30 -3.47
C ALA A 19 -52.80 1.69 -3.76
N SER A 20 -52.15 2.51 -4.59
CA SER A 20 -52.55 3.88 -4.87
C SER A 20 -53.43 3.99 -6.14
N GLY A 21 -54.63 4.56 -5.98
CA GLY A 21 -55.54 4.83 -7.11
C GLY A 21 -54.93 5.76 -8.17
N ARG A 22 -55.50 5.77 -9.38
CA ARG A 22 -54.99 6.50 -10.57
C ARG A 22 -54.57 7.96 -10.32
N THR A 23 -55.17 8.64 -9.35
CA THR A 23 -54.91 10.04 -9.01
C THR A 23 -53.63 10.29 -8.20
N ARG A 24 -53.08 9.28 -7.51
CA ARG A 24 -51.89 9.45 -6.64
C ARG A 24 -50.57 9.02 -7.30
N ARG A 25 -50.64 8.33 -8.44
CA ARG A 25 -49.49 7.86 -9.23
C ARG A 25 -48.43 8.93 -9.59
N PRO A 26 -48.77 10.14 -10.05
CA PRO A 26 -47.74 11.14 -10.39
C PRO A 26 -46.91 11.60 -9.17
N LEU A 27 -47.54 11.67 -7.99
CA LEU A 27 -46.88 12.01 -6.73
C LEU A 27 -45.88 10.92 -6.31
N VAL A 28 -46.28 9.67 -6.48
CA VAL A 28 -45.45 8.52 -6.19
C VAL A 28 -44.26 8.45 -7.18
N ALA A 29 -44.44 8.84 -8.45
CA ALA A 29 -43.36 8.86 -9.46
C ALA A 29 -42.32 9.98 -9.22
N ALA A 30 -42.75 11.17 -8.82
CA ALA A 30 -41.86 12.27 -8.47
C ALA A 30 -40.97 11.93 -7.27
N PHE A 31 -41.52 11.24 -6.27
CA PHE A 31 -40.78 10.77 -5.11
C PHE A 31 -39.73 9.71 -5.49
N SER A 32 -40.00 8.86 -6.49
CA SER A 32 -39.01 7.88 -7.00
C SER A 32 -37.80 8.54 -7.63
N LEU A 33 -38.03 9.57 -8.45
CA LEU A 33 -36.96 10.31 -9.11
C LEU A 33 -36.03 10.98 -8.10
N LEU A 34 -36.60 11.48 -6.98
CA LEU A 34 -35.82 12.06 -5.87
C LEU A 34 -35.00 11.01 -5.12
N LEU A 35 -35.58 9.86 -4.80
CA LEU A 35 -34.85 8.77 -4.13
C LEU A 35 -33.76 8.17 -5.02
N PHE A 36 -34.03 8.00 -6.32
CA PHE A 36 -33.06 7.54 -7.31
C PHE A 36 -31.91 8.55 -7.47
N GLY A 37 -32.24 9.84 -7.58
CA GLY A 37 -31.24 10.91 -7.60
C GLY A 37 -30.39 10.94 -6.32
N GLY A 38 -31.02 10.80 -5.15
CA GLY A 38 -30.32 10.75 -3.87
C GLY A 38 -29.40 9.53 -3.72
N ALA A 39 -29.83 8.35 -4.18
CA ALA A 39 -29.00 7.14 -4.19
C ALA A 39 -27.81 7.28 -5.14
N LEU A 40 -28.02 7.81 -6.35
CA LEU A 40 -26.95 8.07 -7.31
C LEU A 40 -25.92 9.05 -6.75
N VAL A 41 -26.36 10.14 -6.12
CA VAL A 41 -25.48 11.10 -5.43
C VAL A 41 -24.75 10.44 -4.27
N GLY A 42 -25.43 9.59 -3.48
CA GLY A 42 -24.81 8.83 -2.39
C GLY A 42 -23.66 7.93 -2.86
N HIS A 43 -23.83 7.23 -3.98
CA HIS A 43 -22.76 6.44 -4.59
C HIS A 43 -21.60 7.30 -5.11
N LEU A 44 -21.91 8.44 -5.74
CA LEU A 44 -20.88 9.35 -6.24
C LEU A 44 -20.06 10.01 -5.10
N VAL A 45 -20.73 10.35 -3.99
CA VAL A 45 -20.06 10.90 -2.79
C VAL A 45 -19.26 9.83 -2.04
N ALA A 46 -19.63 8.55 -2.16
CA ALA A 46 -18.88 7.42 -1.62
C ALA A 46 -17.59 7.08 -2.42
N GLY A 47 -17.26 7.87 -3.45
CA GLY A 47 -16.00 7.74 -4.21
C GLY A 47 -16.03 6.72 -5.34
N ASP A 48 -17.19 6.17 -5.69
CA ASP A 48 -17.32 5.26 -6.82
C ASP A 48 -17.26 6.03 -8.16
N SER A 49 -16.62 5.45 -9.19
CA SER A 49 -16.72 5.97 -10.56
C SER A 49 -18.18 5.96 -11.04
N LEU A 50 -18.59 6.92 -11.88
CA LEU A 50 -19.97 7.01 -12.41
C LEU A 50 -20.50 5.68 -12.96
N LEU A 51 -19.67 4.94 -13.69
CA LEU A 51 -20.05 3.63 -14.25
C LEU A 51 -20.29 2.58 -13.14
N ALA A 52 -19.48 2.59 -12.07
CA ALA A 52 -19.66 1.72 -10.92
C ALA A 52 -20.96 2.04 -10.17
N SER A 53 -21.24 3.33 -9.97
CA SER A 53 -22.48 3.81 -9.36
C SER A 53 -23.70 3.37 -10.16
N VAL A 54 -23.66 3.52 -11.50
CA VAL A 54 -24.76 3.10 -12.40
C VAL A 54 -24.95 1.57 -12.39
N THR A 55 -23.86 0.80 -12.36
CA THR A 55 -23.91 -0.67 -12.33
C THR A 55 -24.55 -1.16 -11.02
N GLY A 56 -24.11 -0.62 -9.88
CA GLY A 56 -24.65 -0.97 -8.55
C GLY A 56 -26.14 -0.67 -8.45
N LEU A 57 -26.54 0.54 -8.89
CA LEU A 57 -27.93 0.98 -8.87
C LEU A 57 -28.84 0.10 -9.74
N ALA A 58 -28.39 -0.30 -10.93
CA ALA A 58 -29.14 -1.20 -11.80
C ALA A 58 -29.35 -2.59 -11.17
N ALA A 59 -28.32 -3.12 -10.48
CA ALA A 59 -28.40 -4.41 -9.80
C ALA A 59 -29.41 -4.38 -8.63
N GLU A 60 -29.38 -3.31 -7.83
CA GLU A 60 -30.28 -3.13 -6.68
C GLU A 60 -31.74 -2.97 -7.09
N VAL A 61 -32.00 -2.16 -8.12
CA VAL A 61 -33.34 -1.99 -8.70
C VAL A 61 -33.86 -3.33 -9.24
N GLY A 62 -33.01 -4.09 -9.94
CA GLY A 62 -33.38 -5.41 -10.45
C GLY A 62 -33.77 -6.38 -9.34
N LEU A 63 -32.98 -6.47 -8.27
CA LEU A 63 -33.25 -7.35 -7.14
C LEU A 63 -34.53 -6.92 -6.38
N GLY A 64 -34.75 -5.62 -6.19
CA GLY A 64 -35.98 -5.10 -5.58
C GLY A 64 -37.24 -5.45 -6.36
N LEU A 65 -37.19 -5.39 -7.69
CA LEU A 65 -38.31 -5.75 -8.58
C LEU A 65 -38.64 -7.25 -8.52
N LEU A 66 -37.63 -8.12 -8.42
CA LEU A 66 -37.84 -9.57 -8.26
C LEU A 66 -38.50 -9.92 -6.93
N LEU A 67 -38.09 -9.26 -5.84
CA LEU A 67 -38.73 -9.44 -4.53
C LEU A 67 -40.20 -8.99 -4.55
N ALA A 68 -40.49 -7.84 -5.18
CA ALA A 68 -41.86 -7.37 -5.36
C ALA A 68 -42.70 -8.36 -6.19
N ALA A 69 -42.16 -8.90 -7.28
CA ALA A 69 -42.82 -9.93 -8.08
C ALA A 69 -43.14 -11.19 -7.27
N GLY A 70 -42.21 -11.65 -6.41
CA GLY A 70 -42.43 -12.79 -5.51
C GLY A 70 -43.57 -12.54 -4.51
N VAL A 71 -43.59 -11.37 -3.87
CA VAL A 71 -44.67 -10.98 -2.94
C VAL A 71 -46.02 -10.89 -3.65
N MET A 72 -46.07 -10.34 -4.86
CA MET A 72 -47.29 -10.24 -5.66
C MET A 72 -47.79 -11.61 -6.12
N ALA A 73 -46.89 -12.52 -6.49
CA ALA A 73 -47.24 -13.89 -6.86
C ALA A 73 -47.88 -14.63 -5.66
N LEU A 74 -47.34 -14.46 -4.46
CA LEU A 74 -47.92 -15.00 -3.22
C LEU A 74 -49.33 -14.45 -2.93
N ARG A 75 -49.63 -13.23 -3.36
CA ARG A 75 -50.94 -12.58 -3.22
C ARG A 75 -51.88 -12.82 -4.40
N ARG A 76 -51.52 -13.68 -5.37
CA ARG A 76 -52.27 -13.92 -6.63
C ARG A 76 -52.54 -12.63 -7.43
N ALA A 77 -51.64 -11.65 -7.33
CA ALA A 77 -51.67 -10.41 -8.10
C ALA A 77 -50.82 -10.52 -9.38
N ALA A 78 -50.91 -9.53 -10.26
CA ALA A 78 -50.24 -9.52 -11.56
C ALA A 78 -48.71 -9.29 -11.43
N ALA A 79 -47.96 -10.33 -11.09
CA ALA A 79 -46.52 -10.29 -10.83
C ALA A 79 -45.62 -10.23 -12.08
N THR A 80 -46.11 -10.71 -13.22
CA THR A 80 -45.37 -10.84 -14.49
C THR A 80 -44.63 -9.57 -14.95
N PRO A 81 -45.24 -8.36 -14.93
CA PRO A 81 -44.53 -7.14 -15.36
C PRO A 81 -43.33 -6.79 -14.48
N PHE A 82 -43.40 -7.04 -13.16
CA PHE A 82 -42.30 -6.78 -12.23
C PHE A 82 -41.17 -7.79 -12.37
N LEU A 83 -41.52 -9.06 -12.63
CA LEU A 83 -40.56 -10.11 -12.93
C LEU A 83 -39.74 -9.77 -14.19
N LEU A 84 -40.42 -9.39 -15.28
CA LEU A 84 -39.76 -9.04 -16.54
C LEU A 84 -38.87 -7.79 -16.41
N ALA A 85 -39.35 -6.76 -15.70
CA ALA A 85 -38.57 -5.54 -15.46
C ALA A 85 -37.34 -5.80 -14.57
N GLY A 86 -37.48 -6.64 -13.54
CA GLY A 86 -36.37 -7.02 -12.66
C GLY A 86 -35.29 -7.82 -13.39
N LEU A 87 -35.69 -8.80 -14.21
CA LEU A 87 -34.77 -9.56 -15.05
C LEU A 87 -34.05 -8.67 -16.07
N LEU A 88 -34.75 -7.71 -16.68
CA LEU A 88 -34.14 -6.75 -17.61
C LEU A 88 -33.10 -5.86 -16.93
N ALA A 89 -33.41 -5.33 -15.74
CA ALA A 89 -32.48 -4.49 -14.97
C ALA A 89 -31.22 -5.27 -14.56
N LEU A 90 -31.37 -6.54 -14.13
CA LEU A 90 -30.22 -7.41 -13.86
C LEU A 90 -29.42 -7.75 -15.12
N ALA A 91 -30.07 -7.95 -16.26
CA ALA A 91 -29.38 -8.16 -17.53
C ALA A 91 -28.57 -6.92 -17.94
N VAL A 92 -29.13 -5.72 -17.79
CA VAL A 92 -28.40 -4.45 -18.04
C VAL A 92 -27.24 -4.30 -17.06
N ALA A 93 -27.44 -4.57 -15.77
CA ALA A 93 -26.37 -4.56 -14.78
C ALA A 93 -25.26 -5.56 -15.13
N GLY A 94 -25.62 -6.77 -15.57
CA GLY A 94 -24.68 -7.79 -16.03
C GLY A 94 -23.92 -7.38 -17.29
N ILE A 95 -24.58 -6.71 -18.23
CA ILE A 95 -23.94 -6.15 -19.44
C ILE A 95 -23.00 -5.01 -19.07
N LEU A 96 -23.38 -4.10 -18.16
CA LEU A 96 -22.54 -2.98 -17.72
C LEU A 96 -21.35 -3.45 -16.85
N TYR A 97 -21.56 -4.48 -16.04
CA TYR A 97 -20.49 -5.12 -15.27
C TYR A 97 -19.54 -5.89 -16.20
N GLY A 98 -20.09 -6.66 -17.13
CA GLY A 98 -19.33 -7.35 -18.18
C GLY A 98 -18.60 -6.36 -19.08
N SER A 99 -19.23 -5.23 -19.41
CA SER A 99 -18.61 -4.15 -20.16
C SER A 99 -17.54 -3.47 -19.33
N ARG A 100 -17.65 -3.35 -18.00
CA ARG A 100 -16.53 -2.90 -17.14
C ARG A 100 -15.40 -3.92 -17.07
N LEU A 101 -15.68 -5.22 -17.07
CA LEU A 101 -14.65 -6.25 -17.22
C LEU A 101 -13.97 -6.17 -18.60
N LEU A 102 -14.73 -5.87 -19.65
CA LEU A 102 -14.24 -5.73 -21.02
C LEU A 102 -13.58 -4.37 -21.29
N LEU A 103 -14.05 -3.27 -20.70
CA LEU A 103 -13.53 -1.89 -20.72
C LEU A 103 -12.35 -1.73 -19.80
N GLY A 104 -12.32 -2.40 -18.64
CA GLY A 104 -11.10 -2.58 -17.86
C GLY A 104 -10.02 -3.35 -18.63
N ARG A 105 -10.43 -4.22 -19.57
CA ARG A 105 -9.54 -4.88 -20.54
C ARG A 105 -9.28 -4.08 -21.83
N THR A 106 -10.06 -3.04 -22.14
CA THR A 106 -9.95 -2.26 -23.41
C THR A 106 -9.57 -0.79 -23.21
N LEU A 107 -9.46 -0.31 -21.95
CA LEU A 107 -8.89 0.99 -21.59
C LEU A 107 -7.43 0.89 -21.12
N ALA A 108 -6.90 -0.32 -20.93
CA ALA A 108 -5.50 -0.52 -21.24
C ALA A 108 -5.38 -0.33 -22.75
N THR A 109 -4.35 0.38 -23.19
CA THR A 109 -3.81 0.23 -24.56
C THR A 109 -3.97 -1.24 -24.97
N GLY A 110 -4.35 -1.55 -26.22
CA GLY A 110 -4.55 -2.94 -26.66
C GLY A 110 -3.27 -3.82 -26.59
N GLU A 111 -2.29 -3.41 -25.82
CA GLU A 111 -0.94 -3.86 -25.56
C GLU A 111 -0.78 -4.08 -24.04
N ALA A 112 -0.31 -5.27 -23.67
CA ALA A 112 0.09 -5.68 -22.33
C ALA A 112 1.62 -5.83 -22.29
N SER A 113 2.21 -5.80 -21.10
CA SER A 113 3.64 -5.96 -20.90
C SER A 113 3.99 -7.18 -20.04
N LEU A 114 5.10 -7.83 -20.38
CA LEU A 114 5.71 -8.96 -19.69
C LEU A 114 7.09 -8.56 -19.20
N LEU A 115 7.53 -9.16 -18.11
CA LEU A 115 8.93 -9.20 -17.71
C LEU A 115 9.50 -10.54 -18.14
N LEU A 116 10.50 -10.50 -19.00
CA LEU A 116 11.18 -11.63 -19.58
C LEU A 116 12.63 -11.61 -19.10
N GLU A 117 13.01 -12.64 -18.37
CA GLU A 117 14.37 -12.86 -17.92
C GLU A 117 15.01 -13.94 -18.80
N LEU A 118 16.16 -13.62 -19.37
CA LEU A 118 16.95 -14.55 -20.17
C LEU A 118 18.04 -15.18 -19.32
N GLY A 119 18.60 -16.30 -19.76
CA GLY A 119 19.76 -16.88 -19.10
C GLY A 119 20.97 -15.94 -19.11
N PRO A 120 21.93 -16.13 -18.20
CA PRO A 120 23.07 -15.23 -18.02
C PRO A 120 23.95 -15.09 -19.27
N ASP A 121 24.05 -16.16 -20.07
CA ASP A 121 24.84 -16.21 -21.31
C ASP A 121 24.00 -15.93 -22.58
N ASP A 122 22.69 -15.72 -22.43
CA ASP A 122 21.76 -15.58 -23.56
C ASP A 122 21.63 -14.12 -24.00
N ASP A 123 21.26 -13.94 -25.27
CA ASP A 123 21.02 -12.63 -25.87
C ASP A 123 19.58 -12.52 -26.40
N ILE A 124 18.98 -11.33 -26.26
CA ILE A 124 17.61 -11.08 -26.71
C ILE A 124 17.38 -11.38 -28.21
N THR A 125 18.44 -11.42 -29.02
CA THR A 125 18.39 -11.83 -30.43
C THR A 125 18.00 -13.30 -30.63
N GLU A 126 18.21 -14.17 -29.64
CA GLU A 126 17.85 -15.60 -29.71
C GLU A 126 16.34 -15.81 -29.62
N VAL A 127 15.67 -15.03 -28.78
CA VAL A 127 14.20 -15.02 -28.67
C VAL A 127 13.52 -14.04 -29.62
N GLN A 128 14.26 -13.15 -30.30
CA GLN A 128 13.72 -12.15 -31.22
C GLN A 128 12.83 -12.74 -32.34
N PRO A 129 13.15 -13.89 -32.98
CA PRO A 129 12.27 -14.51 -33.98
C PRO A 129 10.91 -14.88 -33.38
N LEU A 130 10.89 -15.36 -32.14
CA LEU A 130 9.67 -15.69 -31.41
C LEU A 130 8.86 -14.42 -31.12
N LEU A 131 9.50 -13.39 -30.57
CA LEU A 131 8.85 -12.10 -30.27
C LEU A 131 8.24 -11.47 -31.54
N SER A 132 8.99 -11.47 -32.64
CA SER A 132 8.58 -10.92 -33.93
C SER A 132 7.35 -11.62 -34.51
N ARG A 133 7.22 -12.94 -34.32
CA ARG A 133 6.04 -13.72 -34.75
C ARG A 133 4.73 -13.21 -34.13
N PHE A 134 4.80 -12.67 -32.91
CA PHE A 134 3.65 -12.12 -32.21
C PHE A 134 3.51 -10.60 -32.34
N GLY A 135 4.42 -9.95 -33.09
CA GLY A 135 4.49 -8.50 -33.20
C GLY A 135 4.83 -7.83 -31.87
N ALA A 136 5.59 -8.52 -31.01
CA ALA A 136 6.02 -7.98 -29.74
C ALA A 136 7.24 -7.07 -29.93
N ARG A 137 7.28 -5.98 -29.17
CA ARG A 137 8.45 -5.09 -29.03
C ARG A 137 9.05 -5.28 -27.65
N TYR A 138 10.33 -4.96 -27.48
CA TYR A 138 11.00 -5.11 -26.20
C TYR A 138 11.98 -3.97 -25.95
N GLU A 139 12.31 -3.77 -24.68
CA GLU A 139 13.40 -2.93 -24.19
C GLU A 139 13.98 -3.55 -22.92
N ARG A 140 15.20 -3.17 -22.51
CA ARG A 140 15.74 -3.59 -21.21
C ARG A 140 14.88 -2.99 -20.10
N ALA A 141 14.51 -3.81 -19.11
CA ALA A 141 13.73 -3.32 -17.98
C ALA A 141 14.59 -2.39 -17.09
N PHE A 142 15.84 -2.78 -16.81
CA PHE A 142 16.71 -2.05 -15.90
C PHE A 142 18.05 -1.67 -16.57
N PRO A 143 18.06 -0.66 -17.46
CA PRO A 143 19.24 -0.32 -18.26
C PRO A 143 20.43 0.21 -17.46
N SER A 144 20.23 0.60 -16.19
CA SER A 144 21.28 1.05 -15.28
C SER A 144 22.01 -0.09 -14.56
N ILE A 145 21.44 -1.31 -14.58
CA ILE A 145 22.05 -2.49 -13.94
C ILE A 145 22.97 -3.18 -14.94
N THR A 146 24.23 -3.35 -14.54
CA THR A 146 25.21 -4.11 -15.33
C THR A 146 25.22 -5.58 -14.88
N PRO A 147 25.62 -6.53 -15.75
CA PRO A 147 25.75 -7.94 -15.36
C PRO A 147 26.65 -8.14 -14.14
N GLU A 148 27.69 -7.33 -13.97
CA GLU A 148 28.56 -7.41 -12.78
C GLU A 148 27.86 -6.95 -11.49
N ALA A 149 26.86 -6.07 -11.60
CA ALA A 149 26.07 -5.64 -10.46
C ALA A 149 25.03 -6.70 -10.07
N ASP A 150 24.38 -7.30 -11.08
CA ASP A 150 23.41 -8.38 -10.96
C ASP A 150 23.14 -9.00 -12.34
N GLU A 151 23.42 -10.29 -12.50
CA GLU A 151 23.30 -10.98 -13.80
C GLU A 151 21.83 -11.10 -14.24
N ASP A 152 20.94 -11.52 -13.31
CA ASP A 152 19.52 -11.77 -13.58
C ASP A 152 18.77 -10.47 -13.92
N LEU A 153 18.91 -9.44 -13.10
CA LEU A 153 18.26 -8.15 -13.33
C LEU A 153 18.79 -7.45 -14.60
N ALA A 154 20.07 -7.58 -14.92
CA ALA A 154 20.64 -7.03 -16.14
C ALA A 154 20.08 -7.70 -17.40
N GLN A 155 19.68 -8.98 -17.31
CA GLN A 155 19.07 -9.77 -18.39
C GLN A 155 17.53 -9.78 -18.35
N THR A 156 16.93 -8.85 -17.62
CA THR A 156 15.47 -8.67 -17.61
C THR A 156 15.03 -7.63 -18.66
N TYR A 157 14.04 -8.02 -19.46
CA TYR A 157 13.46 -7.22 -20.55
C TYR A 157 11.96 -7.00 -20.35
N LEU A 158 11.52 -5.78 -20.66
CA LEU A 158 10.12 -5.44 -20.75
C LEU A 158 9.63 -5.73 -22.18
N VAL A 159 8.74 -6.71 -22.31
CA VAL A 159 8.20 -7.15 -23.60
C VAL A 159 6.75 -6.70 -23.73
N PHE A 160 6.46 -5.86 -24.71
CA PHE A 160 5.13 -5.35 -24.99
C PHE A 160 4.50 -6.11 -26.15
N VAL A 161 3.25 -6.54 -25.96
CA VAL A 161 2.54 -7.38 -26.91
C VAL A 161 1.06 -7.04 -26.89
N SER A 162 0.39 -7.12 -28.05
CA SER A 162 -1.07 -6.97 -28.10
C SER A 162 -1.75 -7.96 -27.15
N ALA A 163 -2.76 -7.53 -26.39
CA ALA A 163 -3.49 -8.37 -25.43
C ALA A 163 -4.07 -9.66 -26.07
N ARG A 164 -4.36 -9.64 -27.38
CA ARG A 164 -4.82 -10.82 -28.15
C ARG A 164 -3.75 -11.91 -28.34
N HIS A 165 -2.48 -11.56 -28.18
CA HIS A 165 -1.32 -12.42 -28.37
C HIS A 165 -0.64 -12.78 -27.05
N LEU A 166 -0.99 -12.11 -25.95
CA LEU A 166 -0.37 -12.26 -24.63
C LEU A 166 -0.26 -13.72 -24.18
N ASP A 167 -1.39 -14.42 -24.05
CA ASP A 167 -1.39 -15.80 -23.53
C ASP A 167 -0.57 -16.76 -24.40
N ARG A 168 -0.62 -16.58 -25.73
CA ARG A 168 0.12 -17.41 -26.68
C ARG A 168 1.61 -17.11 -26.69
N LEU A 169 2.00 -15.84 -26.52
CA LEU A 169 3.39 -15.44 -26.40
C LEU A 169 3.98 -15.95 -25.08
N MET A 170 3.28 -15.75 -23.96
CA MET A 170 3.71 -16.24 -22.65
C MET A 170 3.94 -17.74 -22.64
N GLU A 171 3.01 -18.53 -23.22
CA GLU A 171 3.17 -19.97 -23.31
C GLU A 171 4.38 -20.37 -24.16
N ALA A 172 4.59 -19.68 -25.28
CA ALA A 172 5.73 -19.96 -26.15
C ALA A 172 7.07 -19.63 -25.47
N LEU A 173 7.16 -18.50 -24.77
CA LEU A 173 8.34 -18.13 -23.98
C LEU A 173 8.62 -19.15 -22.88
N ARG A 174 7.60 -19.62 -22.15
CA ARG A 174 7.77 -20.67 -21.12
C ARG A 174 8.20 -22.03 -21.65
N THR A 175 7.96 -22.29 -22.94
CA THR A 175 8.35 -23.53 -23.59
C THR A 175 9.82 -23.48 -24.04
N ASP A 176 10.33 -22.29 -24.32
CA ASP A 176 11.72 -22.04 -24.70
C ASP A 176 12.65 -22.03 -23.48
N ARG A 177 12.86 -23.21 -22.90
CA ARG A 177 13.72 -23.40 -21.72
C ARG A 177 15.22 -23.37 -22.04
N GLU A 178 15.58 -23.13 -23.29
CA GLU A 178 16.97 -22.96 -23.69
C GLU A 178 17.41 -21.52 -23.48
N ASN A 179 16.55 -20.54 -23.83
CA ASN A 179 16.91 -19.11 -23.80
C ASN A 179 16.12 -18.30 -22.73
N VAL A 180 15.07 -18.87 -22.14
CA VAL A 180 14.18 -18.16 -21.20
C VAL A 180 14.23 -18.82 -19.82
N ASP A 181 14.76 -18.08 -18.85
CA ASP A 181 14.79 -18.49 -17.45
C ASP A 181 13.47 -18.20 -16.75
N TYR A 182 12.89 -17.03 -17.02
CA TYR A 182 11.59 -16.68 -16.45
C TYR A 182 10.77 -15.75 -17.32
N VAL A 183 9.44 -15.86 -17.17
CA VAL A 183 8.53 -14.88 -17.74
C VAL A 183 7.29 -14.71 -16.87
N GLU A 184 7.00 -13.46 -16.54
CA GLU A 184 5.82 -13.05 -15.79
C GLU A 184 5.13 -11.84 -16.40
N LEU A 185 3.88 -11.64 -15.98
CA LEU A 185 3.14 -10.43 -16.35
C LEU A 185 3.75 -9.25 -15.60
N ASN A 186 4.00 -8.13 -16.27
CA ASN A 186 4.30 -6.88 -15.59
C ASN A 186 3.01 -6.32 -14.96
N ALA A 187 2.61 -6.91 -13.84
CA ALA A 187 1.30 -6.69 -13.23
C ALA A 187 1.16 -5.25 -12.71
N GLN A 188 -0.03 -4.67 -12.89
CA GLN A 188 -0.34 -3.36 -12.33
C GLN A 188 -0.51 -3.46 -10.81
N VAL A 189 0.15 -2.55 -10.11
CA VAL A 189 -0.03 -2.30 -8.68
C VAL A 189 -0.85 -1.02 -8.51
N ARG A 190 -1.79 -1.03 -7.57
CA ARG A 190 -2.68 0.09 -7.31
C ARG A 190 -2.78 0.34 -5.81
N LEU A 191 -2.59 1.59 -5.41
CA LEU A 191 -2.86 1.99 -4.03
C LEU A 191 -4.34 1.83 -3.70
N THR A 192 -4.59 1.25 -2.52
CA THR A 192 -5.91 1.34 -1.91
C THR A 192 -6.00 2.70 -1.23
N PRO A 193 -7.01 3.54 -1.55
CA PRO A 193 -7.13 4.85 -0.94
C PRO A 193 -7.16 4.73 0.59
N PRO A 194 -6.29 5.44 1.31
CA PRO A 194 -6.34 5.45 2.76
C PRO A 194 -7.64 6.09 3.23
N ARG A 195 -8.15 5.64 4.38
CA ARG A 195 -9.34 6.26 4.98
C ARG A 195 -8.91 7.47 5.81
N ALA A 196 -9.43 8.65 5.46
CA ALA A 196 -9.33 9.83 6.31
C ALA A 196 -10.22 9.66 7.56
N GLY A 197 -9.73 10.11 8.71
CA GLY A 197 -10.47 10.06 9.97
C GLY A 197 -9.90 11.04 10.99
N ALA A 198 -10.63 11.27 12.08
CA ALA A 198 -10.17 12.13 13.16
C ALA A 198 -9.25 11.36 14.12
N THR A 199 -8.15 11.98 14.51
CA THR A 199 -7.20 11.41 15.45
C THR A 199 -7.71 11.60 16.90
N PRO A 200 -7.59 10.59 17.77
CA PRO A 200 -7.76 10.79 19.21
C PRO A 200 -6.74 11.82 19.71
N ALA A 201 -7.14 12.67 20.65
CA ALA A 201 -6.23 13.60 21.31
C ALA A 201 -5.25 12.86 22.24
N HIS A 202 -4.09 13.44 22.46
CA HIS A 202 -3.17 13.09 23.52
C HIS A 202 -3.82 13.37 24.89
N ASP A 203 -3.87 12.36 25.76
CA ASP A 203 -4.42 12.46 27.12
C ASP A 203 -3.31 12.39 28.21
N GLY A 204 -2.04 12.61 27.83
CA GLY A 204 -0.85 12.47 28.69
C GLY A 204 -0.28 13.78 29.28
N PRO A 205 0.82 13.69 30.04
CA PRO A 205 1.53 14.86 30.57
C PRO A 205 2.24 15.64 29.44
N PRO A 206 2.67 16.90 29.69
CA PRO A 206 3.39 17.71 28.69
C PRO A 206 4.56 16.95 28.07
N VAL A 207 4.60 16.95 26.74
CA VAL A 207 5.64 16.29 25.93
C VAL A 207 6.86 17.20 25.74
N LEU A 208 8.00 16.66 25.31
CA LEU A 208 9.25 17.42 25.12
C LEU A 208 9.26 18.24 23.82
N GLU A 209 8.58 17.70 22.82
CA GLU A 209 8.35 18.23 21.49
C GLU A 209 7.60 19.57 21.55
N ASP A 210 8.08 20.56 20.79
CA ASP A 210 7.41 21.87 20.64
C ASP A 210 6.54 21.99 19.38
N ASP A 211 6.38 20.87 18.65
CA ASP A 211 5.63 20.77 17.40
C ASP A 211 4.10 20.98 17.65
N PRO A 212 3.44 21.96 17.01
CA PRO A 212 2.06 22.36 17.31
C PRO A 212 0.99 21.26 17.13
N LEU A 213 1.28 20.20 16.37
CA LEU A 213 0.35 19.11 16.10
C LEU A 213 0.64 17.84 16.92
N VAL A 214 1.63 17.85 17.82
CA VAL A 214 2.02 16.67 18.60
C VAL A 214 0.87 16.08 19.42
N ASP A 215 -0.01 16.94 19.96
CA ASP A 215 -1.21 16.53 20.73
C ASP A 215 -2.23 15.74 19.89
N GLN A 216 -2.08 15.72 18.56
CA GLN A 216 -2.92 14.96 17.64
C GLN A 216 -2.24 13.68 17.17
N GLN A 217 -1.14 13.25 17.79
CA GLN A 217 -0.32 12.12 17.34
C GLN A 217 -0.21 11.01 18.39
N TRP A 218 -1.33 10.38 18.75
CA TRP A 218 -1.36 9.21 19.66
C TRP A 218 -0.35 8.10 19.32
N ALA A 219 0.02 7.99 18.05
CA ALA A 219 1.00 7.02 17.57
C ALA A 219 2.38 7.19 18.23
N LEU A 220 2.76 8.40 18.61
CA LEU A 220 4.00 8.70 19.31
C LEU A 220 4.01 8.08 20.71
N ASP A 221 2.91 8.22 21.45
CA ASP A 221 2.72 7.55 22.75
C ASP A 221 2.82 6.04 22.61
N ALA A 222 2.13 5.48 21.61
CA ALA A 222 2.01 4.03 21.42
C ALA A 222 3.34 3.33 21.11
N ILE A 223 4.32 4.05 20.54
CA ILE A 223 5.64 3.49 20.22
C ILE A 223 6.73 3.98 21.18
N GLY A 224 6.39 4.67 22.28
CA GLY A 224 7.40 5.20 23.21
C GLY A 224 8.28 6.29 22.59
N ALA A 225 7.76 7.09 21.65
CA ALA A 225 8.53 8.13 20.96
C ALA A 225 9.00 9.24 21.90
N HIS A 226 8.22 9.61 22.91
CA HIS A 226 8.64 10.64 23.89
C HIS A 226 9.89 10.22 24.67
N GLU A 227 10.00 8.94 25.03
CA GLU A 227 11.22 8.39 25.62
C GLU A 227 12.38 8.40 24.61
N ALA A 228 12.11 7.97 23.38
CA ALA A 228 13.11 8.02 22.30
C ALA A 228 13.68 9.45 22.16
N HIS A 229 12.82 10.46 22.10
CA HIS A 229 13.25 11.85 22.01
C HIS A 229 14.09 12.29 23.20
N ALA A 230 13.68 11.96 24.42
CA ALA A 230 14.48 12.23 25.62
C ALA A 230 15.90 11.62 25.55
N LEU A 231 16.02 10.42 24.98
CA LEU A 231 17.32 9.76 24.76
C LEU A 231 18.16 10.43 23.67
N LEU A 232 17.54 11.11 22.71
CA LEU A 232 18.19 11.74 21.55
C LEU A 232 18.59 13.20 21.76
N VAL A 233 18.01 13.93 22.73
CA VAL A 233 18.23 15.38 22.96
C VAL A 233 19.72 15.75 22.91
N ASP A 234 20.55 15.12 23.72
CA ASP A 234 21.99 15.42 23.84
C ASP A 234 22.86 14.50 22.96
N ARG A 235 22.26 13.78 22.01
CA ARG A 235 22.95 12.81 21.15
C ARG A 235 23.15 13.34 19.75
N GLN A 236 24.32 13.00 19.22
CA GLN A 236 24.68 13.17 17.83
C GLN A 236 24.72 11.79 17.17
N PRO A 237 24.22 11.66 15.93
CA PRO A 237 24.37 10.43 15.18
C PRO A 237 25.84 10.23 14.75
N VAL A 238 26.21 8.98 14.46
CA VAL A 238 27.48 8.66 13.78
C VAL A 238 27.44 9.18 12.34
N ARG A 239 26.29 9.04 11.69
CA ARG A 239 25.97 9.62 10.38
C ARG A 239 24.46 9.74 10.21
N ARG A 240 24.01 10.56 9.26
CA ARG A 240 22.61 10.52 8.84
C ARG A 240 22.32 9.21 8.10
N ALA A 241 21.18 8.60 8.40
CA ALA A 241 20.69 7.45 7.65
C ALA A 241 19.71 7.91 6.58
N ARG A 242 19.79 7.33 5.38
CA ARG A 242 18.92 7.65 4.25
C ARG A 242 17.75 6.69 4.18
N ILE A 243 16.53 7.23 4.29
CA ILE A 243 15.29 6.48 4.11
C ILE A 243 14.72 6.78 2.74
N ALA A 244 14.63 5.75 1.90
CA ALA A 244 13.98 5.82 0.61
C ALA A 244 12.49 5.50 0.72
N ILE A 245 11.66 6.43 0.26
CA ILE A 245 10.20 6.29 0.15
C ILE A 245 9.89 5.86 -1.28
N VAL A 246 9.68 4.57 -1.48
CA VAL A 246 9.31 3.98 -2.77
C VAL A 246 7.78 4.01 -2.89
N ASP A 247 7.26 5.08 -3.50
CA ASP A 247 5.83 5.43 -3.46
C ASP A 247 5.41 6.36 -4.64
N THR A 248 4.45 7.27 -4.44
CA THR A 248 3.94 8.22 -5.46
C THR A 248 4.86 9.43 -5.73
N GLY A 249 5.97 9.52 -5.02
CA GLY A 249 6.82 10.71 -4.92
C GLY A 249 6.68 11.39 -3.56
N VAL A 250 7.47 12.44 -3.32
CA VAL A 250 7.48 13.19 -2.06
C VAL A 250 7.51 14.68 -2.38
N ASP A 251 6.60 15.47 -1.80
CA ASP A 251 6.71 16.92 -1.81
C ASP A 251 7.86 17.39 -0.91
N GLY A 252 9.08 17.41 -1.47
CA GLY A 252 10.29 17.84 -0.76
C GLY A 252 10.27 19.33 -0.37
N GLY A 253 9.30 20.11 -0.86
CA GLY A 253 9.08 21.49 -0.47
C GLY A 253 8.28 21.67 0.82
N HIS A 254 7.80 20.58 1.43
CA HIS A 254 7.03 20.63 2.66
C HIS A 254 7.87 21.23 3.82
N GLU A 255 7.23 22.02 4.70
CA GLU A 255 7.90 22.75 5.78
C GLU A 255 8.63 21.81 6.77
N ASP A 256 7.98 20.73 7.21
CA ASP A 256 8.58 19.72 8.09
C ASP A 256 9.64 18.83 7.43
N LEU A 257 9.89 18.97 6.12
CA LEU A 257 10.98 18.26 5.43
C LEU A 257 12.18 19.16 5.14
N GLN A 258 12.12 20.44 5.52
CA GLN A 258 13.23 21.37 5.30
C GLN A 258 14.48 20.92 6.05
N GLY A 259 15.58 20.79 5.32
CA GLY A 259 16.88 20.37 5.88
C GLY A 259 17.05 18.85 6.05
N VAL A 260 16.01 18.05 5.81
CA VAL A 260 16.08 16.58 5.89
C VAL A 260 15.67 15.88 4.59
N PHE A 261 15.03 16.57 3.66
CA PHE A 261 14.79 16.02 2.33
C PHE A 261 16.09 15.92 1.53
N HIS A 262 16.47 14.70 1.18
CA HIS A 262 17.60 14.46 0.29
C HIS A 262 17.15 14.63 -1.17
N PRO A 263 17.90 15.37 -2.01
CA PRO A 263 17.58 15.53 -3.43
C PRO A 263 17.36 14.18 -4.11
N SER A 264 16.21 14.00 -4.75
CA SER A 264 15.83 12.76 -5.41
C SER A 264 15.00 13.07 -6.67
N PRO A 265 14.91 12.13 -7.62
CA PRO A 265 14.18 12.35 -8.88
C PRO A 265 12.67 12.56 -8.67
N ALA A 266 12.11 12.06 -7.56
CA ALA A 266 10.68 12.13 -7.24
C ALA A 266 10.36 13.17 -6.14
N ALA A 267 10.93 14.37 -6.26
CA ALA A 267 10.74 15.49 -5.32
C ALA A 267 9.41 16.26 -5.48
N ARG A 268 8.42 15.66 -6.16
CA ARG A 268 7.04 16.14 -6.28
C ARG A 268 6.10 14.96 -6.10
N ASP A 269 4.91 15.23 -5.58
CA ASP A 269 3.90 14.21 -5.33
C ASP A 269 2.51 14.73 -5.72
N GLY A 270 2.01 14.31 -6.89
CA GLY A 270 0.69 14.68 -7.37
C GLY A 270 -0.45 13.92 -6.67
N HIS A 271 -0.13 12.83 -5.96
CA HIS A 271 -1.12 11.99 -5.27
C HIS A 271 -1.21 12.30 -3.77
N GLY A 272 -0.07 12.49 -3.10
CA GLY A 272 0.04 12.82 -1.67
C GLY A 272 0.31 11.64 -0.73
N HIS A 273 0.33 10.40 -1.24
CA HIS A 273 0.52 9.22 -0.39
C HIS A 273 1.98 9.07 0.04
N GLY A 274 2.92 9.25 -0.89
CA GLY A 274 4.34 9.21 -0.58
C GLY A 274 4.78 10.36 0.32
N THR A 275 4.23 11.57 0.16
CA THR A 275 4.47 12.70 1.07
C THR A 275 4.01 12.40 2.50
N HIS A 276 2.84 11.76 2.64
CA HIS A 276 2.36 11.31 3.94
C HIS A 276 3.29 10.26 4.57
N CYS A 277 3.82 9.34 3.76
CA CYS A 277 4.80 8.35 4.24
C CYS A 277 6.14 9.00 4.63
N ALA A 278 6.62 9.98 3.86
CA ALA A 278 7.87 10.69 4.12
C ALA A 278 7.86 11.43 5.48
N GLY A 279 6.73 12.05 5.83
CA GLY A 279 6.57 12.69 7.14
C GLY A 279 6.74 11.73 8.31
N LEU A 280 6.06 10.59 8.25
CA LEU A 280 6.14 9.56 9.27
C LEU A 280 7.53 8.94 9.38
N ALA A 281 8.26 8.87 8.27
CA ALA A 281 9.61 8.35 8.23
C ALA A 281 10.66 9.32 8.79
N GLY A 282 10.48 10.65 8.64
CA GLY A 282 11.56 11.56 9.01
C GLY A 282 11.27 13.06 9.02
N ALA A 283 10.02 13.50 9.19
CA ALA A 283 9.70 14.91 9.48
C ALA A 283 10.57 15.45 10.64
N VAL A 284 11.00 16.70 10.54
CA VAL A 284 11.82 17.33 11.59
C VAL A 284 10.99 17.49 12.85
N THR A 285 11.39 16.85 13.94
CA THR A 285 10.78 17.03 15.26
C THR A 285 11.46 18.16 16.03
N ASN A 286 10.71 18.88 16.86
CA ASN A 286 11.20 19.91 17.77
C ASN A 286 11.79 21.12 17.03
N ASN A 287 11.07 21.60 16.02
CA ASN A 287 11.39 22.81 15.25
C ASN A 287 10.32 23.92 15.38
N GLY A 288 9.31 23.73 16.24
CA GLY A 288 8.18 24.62 16.42
C GLY A 288 7.18 24.67 15.26
N LEU A 289 7.22 23.70 14.34
CA LEU A 289 6.35 23.60 13.17
C LEU A 289 5.61 22.26 13.14
N GLY A 290 4.48 22.23 12.43
CA GLY A 290 3.84 20.99 12.01
C GLY A 290 3.74 19.85 13.01
N MET A 291 4.21 18.69 12.58
CA MET A 291 4.12 17.40 13.27
C MET A 291 5.50 16.89 13.71
N ALA A 292 5.51 15.98 14.69
CA ALA A 292 6.71 15.28 15.11
C ALA A 292 6.87 13.90 14.43
N SER A 293 8.09 13.50 14.10
CA SER A 293 8.48 12.11 13.83
C SER A 293 9.50 11.62 14.87
N LEU A 294 10.27 10.55 14.61
CA LEU A 294 11.41 10.16 15.46
C LEU A 294 12.71 10.94 15.18
N ASN A 295 12.71 11.82 14.16
CA ASN A 295 13.90 12.53 13.71
C ASN A 295 14.15 13.80 14.53
N TRP A 296 14.59 13.64 15.77
CA TRP A 296 14.83 14.74 16.70
C TRP A 296 15.74 15.83 16.10
N GLU A 297 15.22 17.05 16.01
CA GLU A 297 15.82 18.24 15.35
C GLU A 297 16.34 17.95 13.93
N GLY A 298 15.77 16.96 13.25
CA GLY A 298 16.18 16.57 11.92
C GLY A 298 17.60 16.01 11.84
N ARG A 299 18.18 15.52 12.94
CA ARG A 299 19.62 15.18 12.98
C ARG A 299 19.95 13.80 12.45
N PHE A 300 19.04 12.83 12.56
CA PHE A 300 19.36 11.40 12.46
C PHE A 300 19.08 10.83 11.07
N VAL A 301 17.99 11.24 10.45
CA VAL A 301 17.58 10.69 9.15
C VAL A 301 17.41 11.77 8.10
N GLU A 302 17.67 11.38 6.86
CA GLU A 302 17.27 12.10 5.65
C GLU A 302 16.29 11.24 4.85
N VAL A 303 15.35 11.87 4.15
CA VAL A 303 14.29 11.17 3.41
C VAL A 303 14.41 11.49 1.93
N ALA A 304 14.35 10.48 1.07
CA ALA A 304 14.40 10.60 -0.38
C ALA A 304 13.19 9.92 -1.03
N GLY A 305 12.54 10.57 -1.99
CA GLY A 305 11.43 9.98 -2.75
C GLY A 305 11.89 9.23 -3.99
N TYR A 306 11.32 8.05 -4.24
CA TYR A 306 11.50 7.27 -5.46
C TYR A 306 10.13 6.89 -6.02
N GLN A 307 9.84 7.32 -7.24
CA GLN A 307 8.50 7.18 -7.81
C GLN A 307 8.29 5.77 -8.37
N ALA A 308 7.59 4.94 -7.63
CA ALA A 308 7.12 3.62 -8.07
C ALA A 308 5.70 3.67 -8.64
N LEU A 309 4.93 4.70 -8.26
CA LEU A 309 3.53 4.89 -8.58
C LEU A 309 3.30 6.30 -9.15
N ASN A 310 2.44 6.43 -10.15
CA ASN A 310 2.09 7.72 -10.74
C ASN A 310 1.08 8.50 -9.88
N ASP A 311 0.71 9.70 -10.34
CA ASP A 311 -0.25 10.60 -9.66
C ASP A 311 -1.66 10.01 -9.48
N ALA A 312 -2.00 8.92 -10.19
CA ALA A 312 -3.24 8.17 -10.01
C ALA A 312 -3.10 6.98 -9.02
N GLY A 313 -1.95 6.85 -8.36
CA GLY A 313 -1.64 5.75 -7.45
C GLY A 313 -1.42 4.42 -8.16
N LEU A 314 -0.96 4.45 -9.42
CA LEU A 314 -0.75 3.27 -10.26
C LEU A 314 0.71 3.09 -10.63
N GLY A 315 1.20 1.87 -10.52
CA GLY A 315 2.52 1.47 -11.02
C GLY A 315 2.47 0.05 -11.55
N THR A 316 3.64 -0.49 -11.84
CA THR A 316 3.83 -1.86 -12.31
C THR A 316 4.91 -2.55 -11.49
N LEU A 317 5.07 -3.87 -11.64
CA LEU A 317 6.16 -4.59 -10.96
C LEU A 317 7.53 -4.03 -11.38
N GLU A 318 7.69 -3.74 -12.66
CA GLU A 318 8.89 -3.10 -13.21
C GLU A 318 9.16 -1.74 -12.55
N SER A 319 8.17 -0.83 -12.49
CA SER A 319 8.40 0.50 -11.92
C SER A 319 8.71 0.46 -10.42
N ILE A 320 8.18 -0.52 -9.69
CA ILE A 320 8.53 -0.75 -8.28
C ILE A 320 9.96 -1.29 -8.17
N ALA A 321 10.32 -2.29 -8.98
CA ALA A 321 11.66 -2.85 -9.00
C ALA A 321 12.70 -1.77 -9.36
N GLN A 322 12.48 -0.98 -10.41
CA GLN A 322 13.37 0.11 -10.79
C GLN A 322 13.55 1.12 -9.65
N ALA A 323 12.47 1.50 -8.94
CA ALA A 323 12.56 2.40 -7.80
C ALA A 323 13.35 1.82 -6.61
N ILE A 324 13.29 0.51 -6.37
CA ILE A 324 14.12 -0.19 -5.37
C ILE A 324 15.60 -0.16 -5.79
N LEU A 325 15.87 -0.42 -7.07
CA LEU A 325 17.22 -0.44 -7.62
C LEU A 325 17.86 0.95 -7.59
N ASP A 326 17.12 1.98 -7.97
CA ASP A 326 17.56 3.39 -7.90
C ASP A 326 17.85 3.81 -6.46
N ALA A 327 16.93 3.51 -5.53
CA ALA A 327 17.13 3.79 -4.11
C ALA A 327 18.37 3.10 -3.54
N THR A 328 18.61 1.86 -3.96
CA THR A 328 19.80 1.11 -3.56
C THR A 328 21.08 1.71 -4.15
N GLY A 329 21.05 2.06 -5.44
CA GLY A 329 22.19 2.69 -6.14
C GLY A 329 22.55 4.05 -5.54
N ASP A 330 21.55 4.79 -5.07
CA ASP A 330 21.69 6.06 -4.37
C ASP A 330 22.08 5.88 -2.89
N GLY A 331 22.35 4.66 -2.41
CA GLY A 331 22.88 4.42 -1.07
C GLY A 331 21.85 4.58 0.05
N ALA A 332 20.59 4.23 -0.19
CA ALA A 332 19.59 4.14 0.87
C ALA A 332 20.04 3.15 1.97
N ASP A 333 19.78 3.51 3.23
CA ASP A 333 19.96 2.60 4.37
C ASP A 333 18.72 1.75 4.62
N VAL A 334 17.56 2.32 4.31
CA VAL A 334 16.24 1.72 4.50
C VAL A 334 15.37 2.05 3.29
N ILE A 335 14.68 1.06 2.75
CA ILE A 335 13.63 1.23 1.74
C ILE A 335 12.28 0.95 2.41
N SER A 336 11.38 1.94 2.37
CA SER A 336 10.00 1.84 2.85
C SER A 336 9.04 1.70 1.68
N MET A 337 8.29 0.60 1.65
CA MET A 337 7.30 0.30 0.61
C MET A 337 5.89 0.21 1.19
N SER A 338 5.14 1.29 1.06
CA SER A 338 3.74 1.40 1.49
C SER A 338 2.74 1.04 0.39
N LEU A 339 3.11 0.05 -0.42
CA LEU A 339 2.41 -0.41 -1.62
C LEU A 339 2.38 -1.94 -1.66
N GLY A 340 1.56 -2.50 -2.54
CA GLY A 340 1.53 -3.93 -2.75
C GLY A 340 0.37 -4.41 -3.60
N LEU A 341 0.41 -5.68 -3.94
CA LEU A 341 -0.61 -6.38 -4.70
C LEU A 341 -0.88 -7.76 -4.10
N ARG A 342 -2.09 -8.27 -4.32
CA ARG A 342 -2.41 -9.65 -3.96
C ARG A 342 -1.73 -10.60 -4.94
N ALA A 343 -0.67 -11.26 -4.52
CA ALA A 343 0.12 -12.22 -5.27
C ALA A 343 0.53 -13.39 -4.36
N PRO A 344 -0.16 -14.56 -4.43
CA PRO A 344 0.17 -15.71 -3.58
C PRO A 344 1.57 -16.28 -3.77
N THR A 345 2.15 -16.08 -4.94
CA THR A 345 3.56 -16.33 -5.24
C THR A 345 4.23 -14.96 -5.41
N PRO A 346 5.37 -14.69 -4.76
CA PRO A 346 6.09 -13.44 -4.95
C PRO A 346 6.52 -13.30 -6.42
N PRO A 347 6.25 -12.16 -7.08
CA PRO A 347 6.78 -11.89 -8.42
C PRO A 347 8.30 -11.94 -8.42
N ARG A 348 8.90 -12.58 -9.42
CA ARG A 348 10.35 -12.85 -9.45
C ARG A 348 11.16 -11.57 -9.47
N VAL A 349 10.75 -10.61 -10.31
CA VAL A 349 11.42 -9.30 -10.42
C VAL A 349 11.47 -8.54 -9.09
N LEU A 350 10.42 -8.65 -8.27
CA LEU A 350 10.37 -7.97 -6.97
C LEU A 350 11.26 -8.69 -5.95
N ALA A 351 11.28 -10.02 -5.98
CA ALA A 351 12.16 -10.80 -5.13
C ALA A 351 13.64 -10.49 -5.40
N GLU A 352 14.03 -10.42 -6.68
CA GLU A 352 15.40 -10.12 -7.09
C GLU A 352 15.79 -8.67 -6.80
N ALA A 353 14.93 -7.68 -7.05
CA ALA A 353 15.21 -6.29 -6.70
C ALA A 353 15.37 -6.09 -5.18
N ILE A 354 14.56 -6.79 -4.38
CA ILE A 354 14.68 -6.77 -2.91
C ILE A 354 15.96 -7.47 -2.46
N ASP A 355 16.29 -8.62 -3.04
CA ASP A 355 17.54 -9.32 -2.71
C ASP A 355 18.77 -8.48 -3.09
N TYR A 356 18.75 -7.84 -4.26
CA TYR A 356 19.77 -6.89 -4.70
C TYR A 356 20.03 -5.77 -3.66
N ALA A 357 18.96 -5.20 -3.11
CA ALA A 357 19.02 -4.19 -2.05
C ALA A 357 19.63 -4.77 -0.77
N ARG A 358 19.16 -5.95 -0.34
CA ARG A 358 19.62 -6.61 0.89
C ARG A 358 21.09 -7.03 0.83
N ARG A 359 21.57 -7.57 -0.30
CA ARG A 359 23.00 -7.91 -0.50
C ARG A 359 23.92 -6.69 -0.41
N ARG A 360 23.37 -5.47 -0.54
CA ARG A 360 24.07 -4.20 -0.38
C ARG A 360 23.85 -3.55 1.00
N GLY A 361 23.25 -4.27 1.94
CA GLY A 361 23.04 -3.83 3.32
C GLY A 361 21.88 -2.84 3.48
N VAL A 362 20.97 -2.76 2.50
CA VAL A 362 19.75 -1.96 2.60
C VAL A 362 18.66 -2.78 3.29
N ILE A 363 18.01 -2.19 4.29
CA ILE A 363 16.91 -2.85 5.02
C ILE A 363 15.59 -2.53 4.31
N VAL A 364 14.83 -3.57 3.97
CA VAL A 364 13.57 -3.43 3.22
C VAL A 364 12.38 -3.65 4.14
N VAL A 365 11.51 -2.64 4.22
CA VAL A 365 10.31 -2.63 5.05
C VAL A 365 9.08 -2.49 4.16
N ALA A 366 8.07 -3.34 4.34
CA ALA A 366 6.85 -3.30 3.55
C ALA A 366 5.58 -3.43 4.38
N SER A 367 4.52 -2.84 3.85
CA SER A 367 3.18 -2.95 4.44
C SER A 367 2.62 -4.37 4.32
N ALA A 368 1.91 -4.85 5.35
CA ALA A 368 1.26 -6.16 5.32
C ALA A 368 0.08 -6.23 4.33
N GLY A 369 -0.48 -5.08 3.94
CA GLY A 369 -1.68 -4.97 3.09
C GLY A 369 -2.97 -4.72 3.88
N ASN A 370 -3.99 -4.22 3.17
CA ASN A 370 -5.22 -3.65 3.76
C ASN A 370 -6.50 -4.46 3.41
N ALA A 371 -6.38 -5.78 3.25
CA ALA A 371 -7.47 -6.67 2.81
C ALA A 371 -8.09 -7.52 3.93
N ASN A 372 -7.57 -7.42 5.16
CA ASN A 372 -7.90 -8.32 6.27
C ASN A 372 -7.71 -9.81 5.92
N GLU A 373 -6.64 -10.09 5.17
CA GLU A 373 -6.22 -11.42 4.72
C GLU A 373 -4.92 -11.87 5.41
N ASP A 374 -4.40 -13.03 5.03
CA ASP A 374 -3.05 -13.49 5.35
C ASP A 374 -2.04 -12.77 4.43
N ALA A 375 -1.07 -12.07 5.01
CA ALA A 375 -0.08 -11.29 4.26
C ALA A 375 0.82 -12.16 3.35
N ARG A 376 0.88 -13.48 3.56
CA ARG A 376 1.53 -14.42 2.62
C ARG A 376 0.90 -14.41 1.21
N LEU A 377 -0.34 -13.92 1.09
CA LEU A 377 -1.04 -13.82 -0.19
C LEU A 377 -0.76 -12.50 -0.93
N HIS A 378 0.13 -11.67 -0.40
CA HIS A 378 0.42 -10.32 -0.89
C HIS A 378 1.93 -10.15 -1.08
N ALA A 379 2.30 -9.42 -2.12
CA ALA A 379 3.67 -8.99 -2.38
C ALA A 379 3.76 -7.45 -2.26
N PRO A 380 4.89 -6.89 -1.79
CA PRO A 380 6.14 -7.57 -1.46
C PRO A 380 6.18 -8.22 -0.05
N SER A 381 5.08 -8.21 0.72
CA SER A 381 5.07 -8.77 2.08
C SER A 381 5.43 -10.26 2.17
N ASN A 382 5.29 -11.04 1.10
CA ASN A 382 5.67 -12.46 1.06
C ASN A 382 7.05 -12.72 0.44
N VAL A 383 7.82 -11.67 0.14
CA VAL A 383 9.21 -11.80 -0.32
C VAL A 383 10.11 -12.05 0.90
N GLU A 384 11.03 -13.00 0.76
CA GLU A 384 11.98 -13.35 1.82
C GLU A 384 12.83 -12.14 2.23
N GLY A 385 13.08 -12.01 3.54
CA GLY A 385 13.91 -10.93 4.06
C GLY A 385 13.25 -9.57 4.19
N VAL A 386 11.98 -9.40 3.83
CA VAL A 386 11.24 -8.15 4.08
C VAL A 386 10.76 -8.09 5.53
N LEU A 387 10.90 -6.93 6.19
CA LEU A 387 10.23 -6.65 7.47
C LEU A 387 8.78 -6.24 7.18
N VAL A 388 7.82 -6.99 7.72
CA VAL A 388 6.41 -6.85 7.30
C VAL A 388 5.58 -6.23 8.40
N ILE A 389 5.04 -5.05 8.12
CA ILE A 389 4.42 -4.19 9.13
C ILE A 389 2.90 -4.25 9.04
N ALA A 390 2.27 -4.80 10.08
CA ALA A 390 0.84 -4.76 10.28
C ALA A 390 0.41 -3.49 11.04
N ALA A 391 -0.86 -3.10 10.88
CA ALA A 391 -1.41 -1.89 11.48
C ALA A 391 -2.25 -2.21 12.73
N VAL A 392 -2.03 -1.44 13.79
CA VAL A 392 -2.90 -1.41 14.98
C VAL A 392 -3.64 -0.08 15.12
N ASP A 393 -4.75 -0.10 15.85
CA ASP A 393 -5.51 1.09 16.24
C ASP A 393 -5.06 1.67 17.58
N ALA A 394 -5.71 2.77 18.01
CA ALA A 394 -5.41 3.44 19.28
C ALA A 394 -5.70 2.61 20.53
N HIS A 395 -6.34 1.44 20.39
CA HIS A 395 -6.52 0.46 21.46
C HIS A 395 -5.50 -0.69 21.36
N LEU A 396 -4.48 -0.52 20.52
CA LEU A 396 -3.43 -1.48 20.21
C LEU A 396 -3.96 -2.81 19.62
N ARG A 397 -5.21 -2.82 19.14
CA ARG A 397 -5.81 -3.98 18.48
C ARG A 397 -5.47 -3.94 17.01
N LYS A 398 -5.45 -5.11 16.36
CA LYS A 398 -5.27 -5.18 14.90
C LYS A 398 -6.33 -4.32 14.22
N ALA A 399 -5.90 -3.39 13.38
CA ALA A 399 -6.81 -2.59 12.57
C ALA A 399 -7.70 -3.50 11.71
N GLY A 400 -8.98 -3.18 11.58
CA GLY A 400 -9.96 -4.04 10.90
C GLY A 400 -9.59 -4.38 9.45
N PHE A 401 -8.84 -3.50 8.78
CA PHE A 401 -8.35 -3.72 7.41
C PHE A 401 -6.98 -4.43 7.35
N SER A 402 -6.17 -4.40 8.41
CA SER A 402 -4.79 -4.91 8.36
C SER A 402 -4.79 -6.40 8.06
N ASN A 403 -3.97 -6.82 7.10
CA ASN A 403 -3.63 -8.23 6.97
C ASN A 403 -2.90 -8.73 8.23
N THR A 404 -3.01 -10.04 8.48
CA THR A 404 -2.24 -10.74 9.52
C THR A 404 -0.90 -11.18 8.94
N ASN A 405 0.20 -11.00 9.67
CA ASN A 405 1.56 -11.23 9.18
C ASN A 405 2.34 -12.29 9.96
N THR A 406 1.85 -12.82 11.09
CA THR A 406 2.62 -13.72 11.98
C THR A 406 2.97 -15.10 11.40
N ARG A 407 2.50 -15.40 10.19
CA ARG A 407 2.89 -16.57 9.41
C ARG A 407 4.09 -16.31 8.48
N LEU A 408 4.54 -15.07 8.40
CA LEU A 408 5.77 -14.67 7.73
C LEU A 408 6.92 -14.72 8.75
N GLU A 409 8.16 -14.66 8.26
CA GLU A 409 9.35 -14.81 9.08
C GLU A 409 9.62 -13.60 9.97
N ARG A 410 9.32 -12.39 9.47
CA ARG A 410 9.70 -11.12 10.12
C ARG A 410 8.52 -10.19 10.40
N PRO A 411 7.51 -10.63 11.18
CA PRO A 411 6.32 -9.83 11.48
C PRO A 411 6.59 -8.80 12.57
N LEU A 412 6.12 -7.57 12.35
CA LEU A 412 6.06 -6.50 13.34
C LEU A 412 4.74 -5.73 13.20
N ALA A 413 4.38 -4.96 14.22
CA ALA A 413 3.22 -4.08 14.20
C ALA A 413 3.62 -2.63 14.54
N ALA A 414 2.88 -1.68 13.96
CA ALA A 414 2.97 -0.27 14.30
C ALA A 414 1.58 0.42 14.18
N PRO A 415 1.38 1.61 14.79
CA PRO A 415 0.17 2.40 14.63
C PRO A 415 -0.18 2.65 13.16
N GLY A 416 -1.43 2.40 12.76
CA GLY A 416 -1.86 2.57 11.36
C GLY A 416 -3.28 3.09 11.17
N VAL A 417 -3.95 3.56 12.23
CA VAL A 417 -5.32 4.12 12.17
C VAL A 417 -5.33 5.58 12.59
N ASN A 418 -5.87 6.44 11.73
CA ASN A 418 -5.93 7.90 11.90
C ASN A 418 -4.56 8.47 12.29
N ILE A 419 -3.56 8.19 11.48
CA ILE A 419 -2.19 8.64 11.70
C ILE A 419 -2.02 9.97 10.96
N LEU A 420 -1.79 11.05 11.70
CA LEU A 420 -1.53 12.38 11.15
C LEU A 420 -0.17 12.42 10.47
N SER A 421 -0.12 12.93 9.23
CA SER A 421 1.14 13.25 8.56
C SER A 421 0.97 14.36 7.52
N LEU A 422 2.05 14.62 6.80
CA LEU A 422 2.16 15.62 5.75
C LEU A 422 1.21 15.34 4.58
N GLN A 423 0.74 16.42 3.97
CA GLN A 423 0.00 16.47 2.72
C GLN A 423 0.68 17.50 1.80
N PRO A 424 0.82 17.22 0.49
CA PRO A 424 1.44 18.17 -0.44
C PRO A 424 0.86 19.57 -0.34
N GLY A 425 1.71 20.58 -0.54
CA GLY A 425 1.32 21.99 -0.42
C GLY A 425 1.36 22.56 1.00
N GLY A 426 2.08 21.90 1.93
CA GLY A 426 2.34 22.41 3.29
C GLY A 426 1.15 22.28 4.24
N SER A 427 0.42 21.16 4.16
CA SER A 427 -0.75 20.87 5.00
C SER A 427 -0.63 19.49 5.63
N TYR A 428 -1.56 19.14 6.52
CA TYR A 428 -1.50 17.88 7.27
C TYR A 428 -2.84 17.16 7.18
N VAL A 429 -2.80 15.83 7.14
CA VAL A 429 -3.99 14.99 7.07
C VAL A 429 -3.77 13.69 7.82
N ALA A 430 -4.82 13.19 8.45
CA ALA A 430 -4.79 11.88 9.10
C ALA A 430 -5.29 10.80 8.14
N MET A 431 -4.50 9.74 7.97
CA MET A 431 -4.79 8.60 7.10
C MET A 431 -4.75 7.28 7.86
N SER A 432 -5.48 6.28 7.36
CA SER A 432 -5.47 4.92 7.91
C SER A 432 -5.02 3.91 6.87
N GLY A 433 -4.05 3.07 7.25
CA GLY A 433 -3.51 1.99 6.43
C GLY A 433 -2.27 1.36 7.06
N THR A 434 -1.95 0.12 6.67
CA THR A 434 -0.60 -0.46 6.89
C THR A 434 0.49 0.39 6.23
N SER A 435 0.12 1.16 5.20
CA SER A 435 0.91 2.21 4.58
C SER A 435 1.37 3.33 5.54
N MET A 436 0.65 3.59 6.63
CA MET A 436 1.07 4.57 7.66
C MET A 436 1.93 3.91 8.74
N ALA A 437 1.67 2.65 9.06
CA ALA A 437 2.46 1.88 10.01
C ALA A 437 3.90 1.63 9.52
N THR A 438 4.05 1.32 8.23
CA THR A 438 5.33 1.00 7.57
C THR A 438 6.40 2.09 7.71
N PRO A 439 6.15 3.36 7.34
CA PRO A 439 7.15 4.42 7.42
C PRO A 439 7.55 4.79 8.85
N ILE A 440 6.68 4.60 9.86
CA ILE A 440 7.06 4.79 11.27
C ILE A 440 8.20 3.83 11.63
N VAL A 441 8.08 2.56 11.23
CA VAL A 441 9.12 1.55 11.47
C VAL A 441 10.37 1.86 10.66
N ALA A 442 10.24 2.30 9.40
CA ALA A 442 11.38 2.73 8.59
C ALA A 442 12.14 3.92 9.23
N GLY A 443 11.41 4.88 9.80
CA GLY A 443 11.96 6.01 10.56
C GLY A 443 12.75 5.55 11.78
N LEU A 444 12.19 4.63 12.57
CA LEU A 444 12.90 4.03 13.70
C LEU A 444 14.19 3.33 13.25
N ILE A 445 14.13 2.49 12.21
CA ILE A 445 15.31 1.80 11.67
C ILE A 445 16.37 2.80 11.22
N GLY A 446 15.97 3.89 10.56
CA GLY A 446 16.87 4.98 10.18
C GLY A 446 17.58 5.59 11.38
N VAL A 447 16.85 5.91 12.46
CA VAL A 447 17.44 6.44 13.70
C VAL A 447 18.42 5.43 14.32
N LEU A 448 18.06 4.15 14.37
CA LEU A 448 18.94 3.09 14.89
C LEU A 448 20.23 2.99 14.06
N ARG A 449 20.15 3.03 12.73
CA ARG A 449 21.33 3.01 11.85
C ARG A 449 22.14 4.30 11.88
N ALA A 450 21.51 5.43 12.19
CA ALA A 450 22.22 6.68 12.39
C ALA A 450 23.10 6.64 13.66
N LEU A 451 22.64 5.93 14.69
CA LEU A 451 23.37 5.70 15.95
C LEU A 451 24.40 4.57 15.84
N ALA A 452 24.07 3.49 15.14
CA ALA A 452 24.91 2.30 14.97
C ALA A 452 24.86 1.81 13.50
N PRO A 453 25.67 2.41 12.61
CA PRO A 453 25.67 2.12 11.17
C PRO A 453 25.93 0.67 10.76
N GLU A 454 26.59 -0.08 11.65
CA GLU A 454 26.99 -1.48 11.50
C GLU A 454 25.86 -2.48 11.75
N LEU A 455 24.72 -2.04 12.30
CA LEU A 455 23.56 -2.90 12.51
C LEU A 455 23.13 -3.53 11.19
N SER A 456 23.19 -4.87 11.14
CA SER A 456 22.72 -5.61 10.00
C SER A 456 21.20 -5.67 9.98
N ASP A 457 20.65 -6.06 8.83
CA ASP A 457 19.23 -6.37 8.66
C ASP A 457 18.71 -7.32 9.76
N ALA A 458 19.47 -8.40 10.05
CA ALA A 458 19.12 -9.37 11.08
C ALA A 458 19.15 -8.77 12.49
N ASP A 459 20.18 -7.97 12.82
CA ASP A 459 20.32 -7.33 14.13
C ASP A 459 19.17 -6.36 14.39
N VAL A 460 18.80 -5.57 13.37
CA VAL A 460 17.67 -4.63 13.46
C VAL A 460 16.36 -5.37 13.73
N TYR A 461 16.07 -6.45 13.01
CA TYR A 461 14.84 -7.19 13.27
C TYR A 461 14.83 -7.85 14.64
N ALA A 462 15.93 -8.47 15.06
CA ALA A 462 16.05 -9.07 16.39
C ALA A 462 15.82 -8.02 17.47
N LEU A 463 16.47 -6.86 17.36
CA LEU A 463 16.31 -5.73 18.26
C LEU A 463 14.85 -5.27 18.35
N LEU A 464 14.23 -4.93 17.22
CA LEU A 464 12.84 -4.47 17.17
C LEU A 464 11.86 -5.53 17.69
N HIS A 465 12.14 -6.80 17.42
CA HIS A 465 11.33 -7.90 17.91
C HIS A 465 11.49 -8.06 19.42
N GLU A 466 12.70 -8.02 19.97
CA GLU A 466 12.98 -8.22 21.40
C GLU A 466 12.46 -7.06 22.26
N THR A 467 12.66 -5.83 21.81
CA THR A 467 12.24 -4.62 22.55
C THR A 467 10.78 -4.26 22.34
N GLY A 468 10.15 -4.79 21.28
CA GLY A 468 8.73 -4.59 21.03
C GLY A 468 7.85 -5.08 22.19
N SER A 469 6.63 -4.58 22.26
CA SER A 469 5.65 -4.92 23.30
C SER A 469 4.56 -5.86 22.76
N ASP A 470 3.99 -6.64 23.68
CA ASP A 470 2.83 -7.48 23.38
C ASP A 470 1.55 -6.66 23.52
N GLY A 471 0.64 -6.83 22.56
CA GLY A 471 -0.69 -6.24 22.54
C GLY A 471 -1.78 -7.31 22.37
N PRO A 472 -3.06 -6.90 22.35
CA PRO A 472 -4.21 -7.81 22.30
C PRO A 472 -4.23 -8.81 21.13
N ASP A 473 -3.62 -8.47 20.00
CA ASP A 473 -3.62 -9.28 18.76
C ASP A 473 -2.19 -9.66 18.31
N THR A 474 -1.19 -9.67 19.22
CA THR A 474 0.21 -9.93 18.86
C THR A 474 0.41 -11.27 18.15
N ASP A 475 -0.40 -12.28 18.44
CA ASP A 475 -0.43 -13.58 17.75
C ASP A 475 -0.83 -13.48 16.26
N ARG A 476 -1.37 -12.33 15.82
CA ARG A 476 -1.84 -12.07 14.46
C ARG A 476 -1.06 -10.98 13.73
N VAL A 477 -0.50 -10.00 14.45
CA VAL A 477 0.19 -8.83 13.86
C VAL A 477 1.68 -8.72 14.20
N GLY A 478 2.20 -9.62 15.05
CA GLY A 478 3.55 -9.49 15.60
C GLY A 478 3.59 -8.52 16.77
N ARG A 479 4.78 -8.30 17.31
CA ARG A 479 5.00 -7.39 18.45
C ARG A 479 4.94 -5.94 17.96
N LEU A 480 4.36 -5.07 18.77
CA LEU A 480 4.30 -3.64 18.51
C LEU A 480 5.69 -3.05 18.75
N ILE A 481 6.22 -2.27 17.81
CA ILE A 481 7.53 -1.62 18.01
C ILE A 481 7.53 -0.66 19.20
N ASP A 482 8.67 -0.57 19.88
CA ASP A 482 8.93 0.39 20.95
C ASP A 482 10.25 1.12 20.64
N ALA A 483 10.15 2.37 20.21
CA ALA A 483 11.26 3.22 19.79
C ALA A 483 12.16 3.57 20.97
N GLY A 484 11.60 3.89 22.14
CA GLY A 484 12.35 4.21 23.34
C GLY A 484 13.21 3.03 23.79
N ALA A 485 12.60 1.85 23.89
CA ALA A 485 13.29 0.62 24.26
C ALA A 485 14.36 0.22 23.23
N ALA A 486 14.06 0.31 21.93
CA ALA A 486 15.02 -0.01 20.86
C ALA A 486 16.25 0.91 20.89
N ILE A 487 16.05 2.23 20.98
CA ILE A 487 17.14 3.21 21.04
C ILE A 487 17.95 3.02 22.33
N ARG A 488 17.30 2.81 23.47
CA ARG A 488 17.97 2.53 24.74
C ARG A 488 18.87 1.30 24.67
N ALA A 489 18.41 0.24 24.01
CA ALA A 489 19.19 -0.98 23.81
C ALA A 489 20.41 -0.75 22.91
N VAL A 490 20.29 0.03 21.83
CA VAL A 490 21.46 0.43 21.00
C VAL A 490 22.47 1.27 21.79
N LEU A 491 21.99 2.14 22.67
CA LEU A 491 22.85 3.00 23.50
C LEU A 491 23.48 2.27 24.70
N ALA A 492 23.05 1.05 25.01
CA ALA A 492 23.60 0.28 26.12
C ALA A 492 25.05 -0.15 25.81
N PRO A 493 25.98 -0.07 26.79
CA PRO A 493 27.33 -0.56 26.57
C PRO A 493 27.31 -2.06 26.30
N SER A 494 27.99 -2.52 25.25
CA SER A 494 28.13 -3.96 24.98
C SER A 494 28.68 -4.69 26.21
N PRO A 495 28.17 -5.89 26.53
CA PRO A 495 28.71 -6.67 27.64
C PRO A 495 30.21 -6.90 27.41
N ALA A 496 31.02 -6.61 28.44
CA ALA A 496 32.46 -6.87 28.39
C ALA A 496 32.69 -8.35 28.00
N PRO A 497 33.68 -8.64 27.12
CA PRO A 497 33.96 -10.03 26.74
C PRO A 497 34.18 -10.86 28.00
N ALA A 498 33.49 -11.99 28.08
CA ALA A 498 33.60 -12.90 29.21
C ALA A 498 35.08 -13.24 29.44
N ALA A 499 35.56 -13.00 30.67
CA ALA A 499 36.93 -13.35 31.04
C ALA A 499 37.17 -14.83 30.70
N PRO A 500 38.30 -15.18 30.07
CA PRO A 500 38.59 -16.56 29.73
C PRO A 500 38.53 -17.41 30.99
N ALA A 501 37.82 -18.54 30.91
CA ALA A 501 37.73 -19.48 32.02
C ALA A 501 39.14 -19.87 32.48
N PRO A 502 39.39 -19.98 33.80
CA PRO A 502 40.70 -20.39 34.29
C PRO A 502 41.04 -21.76 33.69
N ALA A 503 42.24 -21.85 33.11
CA ALA A 503 42.74 -23.10 32.53
C ALA A 503 42.78 -24.20 33.61
N PRO A 504 42.47 -25.46 33.24
CA PRO A 504 42.35 -26.58 34.17
C PRO A 504 43.66 -26.96 34.86
#